data_AF-A0A350EQ60-F1
#
_entry.id   AF-A0A350EQ60-F1
#
_cell.length_a   1.000
_cell.length_b   1.000
_cell.length_c   1.000
_cell.angle_alpha   90.00
_cell.angle_beta   90.00
_cell.angle_gamma   90.00
#
_symmetry.space_group_name_H-M   'P 1'
#
loop_
_entity.id
_entity.type
_entity.pdbx_description
1 polymer ?
#
loop_
_entity_poly.entity_id
_entity_poly.type
_entity_poly.pdbx_seq_one_letter_code
_entity_poly.pdbx_strand_id
1 'polypeptide(L)'
;MSKDQNFMKALKCRECGREYPLEATHVCEFDFGPLEVVYDYDRIKKALTKKLIESRPQTMWRYRELLPVAGEPTVGFQVGYTPLVKADRLAKRLGIRELWVKNDTVNYPTLSFKDRVVSVALSRSRELGFKTVACASTGNLANSVAANAASAGLEAYVFIPSDLEHSKIVNSLVYAANVVGIKGHYDEVNRLCAEIAGKYGWAFVNVNMRPYYAEGSKSMGYEIAEQLGWKVPQHTVIPMASGSLLTKVHKAYQEFAKLGLVKETPWHVHGAQATG
;
A
#
# COMPACT_ATOMS: atom_id res chain seq x y z
N MET A 1 -22.14 3.80 9.61
CA MET A 1 -20.93 3.84 10.45
C MET A 1 -20.83 5.24 11.03
N SER A 2 -20.59 5.40 12.34
CA SER A 2 -20.59 6.74 12.95
C SER A 2 -19.41 7.57 12.40
N LYS A 3 -19.63 8.88 12.20
CA LYS A 3 -18.58 9.84 11.81
C LYS A 3 -17.42 9.91 12.84
N ASP A 4 -17.58 9.25 13.99
CA ASP A 4 -16.70 9.34 15.16
C ASP A 4 -15.49 8.39 15.16
N GLN A 5 -15.25 7.64 14.08
CA GLN A 5 -14.06 6.77 13.98
C GLN A 5 -13.15 7.09 12.79
N ASN A 6 -13.51 8.04 11.93
CA ASN A 6 -12.69 8.36 10.77
C ASN A 6 -11.49 9.26 11.13
N PHE A 7 -10.28 8.79 10.81
CA PHE A 7 -9.03 9.54 10.96
C PHE A 7 -8.59 10.26 9.68
N MET A 8 -9.30 10.05 8.57
CA MET A 8 -9.09 10.78 7.31
C MET A 8 -9.97 12.02 7.26
N LYS A 9 -9.41 13.14 6.78
CA LYS A 9 -10.14 14.41 6.59
C LYS A 9 -10.64 14.57 5.17
N ALA A 10 -9.74 14.42 4.20
CA ALA A 10 -9.98 14.67 2.79
C ALA A 10 -8.90 13.97 1.94
N LEU A 11 -9.13 13.93 0.63
CA LEU A 11 -8.05 13.81 -0.34
C LEU A 11 -7.52 15.22 -0.65
N LYS A 12 -6.22 15.36 -0.94
CA LYS A 12 -5.60 16.64 -1.27
C LYS A 12 -4.64 16.51 -2.45
N CYS A 13 -4.75 17.41 -3.42
CA CYS A 13 -3.79 17.48 -4.52
C CYS A 13 -2.40 17.85 -3.98
N ARG A 14 -1.38 17.10 -4.39
CA ARG A 14 0.00 17.36 -4.00
C ARG A 14 0.56 18.67 -4.60
N GLU A 15 0.04 19.09 -5.75
CA GLU A 15 0.55 20.24 -6.50
C GLU A 15 -0.16 21.54 -6.07
N CYS A 16 -1.47 21.71 -6.33
CA CYS A 16 -2.20 22.92 -5.95
C CYS A 16 -2.77 22.92 -4.52
N GLY A 17 -2.74 21.80 -3.79
CA GLY A 17 -3.27 21.72 -2.43
C GLY A 17 -4.80 21.72 -2.30
N ARG A 18 -5.55 21.63 -3.40
CA ARG A 18 -7.03 21.55 -3.38
C ARG A 18 -7.50 20.28 -2.68
N GLU A 19 -8.56 20.40 -1.89
CA GLU A 19 -9.18 19.29 -1.18
C GLU A 19 -10.34 18.68 -1.97
N TYR A 20 -10.49 17.37 -1.81
CA TYR A 20 -11.47 16.52 -2.49
C TYR A 20 -12.13 15.60 -1.45
N PRO A 21 -13.39 15.18 -1.69
CA PRO A 21 -14.04 14.20 -0.83
C PRO A 21 -13.27 12.87 -0.84
N LEU A 22 -13.47 12.06 0.20
CA LEU A 22 -12.86 10.73 0.33
C LEU A 22 -13.55 9.70 -0.59
N GLU A 23 -13.59 9.98 -1.88
CA GLU A 23 -14.18 9.14 -2.93
C GLU A 23 -13.10 8.43 -3.75
N ALA A 24 -13.52 7.60 -4.71
CA ALA A 24 -12.62 6.92 -5.65
C ALA A 24 -12.15 7.88 -6.75
N THR A 25 -11.31 8.83 -6.39
CA THR A 25 -10.71 9.83 -7.27
C THR A 25 -9.21 9.90 -7.01
N HIS A 26 -8.41 10.02 -8.06
CA HIS A 26 -6.94 9.90 -7.96
C HIS A 26 -6.16 11.07 -8.54
N VAL A 27 -6.84 11.93 -9.30
CA VAL A 27 -6.24 13.04 -10.04
C VAL A 27 -7.04 14.30 -9.77
N CYS A 28 -6.33 15.41 -9.61
CA CYS A 28 -6.92 16.73 -9.54
C CYS A 28 -7.44 17.16 -10.91
N GLU A 29 -8.68 17.63 -10.99
CA GLU A 29 -9.30 18.08 -12.25
C GLU A 29 -8.73 19.41 -12.79
N PHE A 30 -7.96 20.14 -11.98
CA PHE A 30 -7.44 21.48 -12.34
C PHE A 30 -5.99 21.45 -12.83
N ASP A 31 -5.13 20.65 -12.22
CA ASP A 31 -3.68 20.61 -12.50
C ASP A 31 -3.17 19.21 -12.84
N PHE A 32 -4.05 18.20 -12.87
CA PHE A 32 -3.72 16.80 -13.09
C PHE A 32 -2.71 16.21 -12.08
N GLY A 33 -2.51 16.88 -10.95
CA GLY A 33 -1.67 16.43 -9.86
C GLY A 33 -2.26 15.22 -9.12
N PRO A 34 -1.41 14.36 -8.53
CA PRO A 34 -1.89 13.20 -7.77
C PRO A 34 -2.53 13.63 -6.46
N LEU A 35 -3.60 12.93 -6.07
CA LEU A 35 -4.25 13.12 -4.78
C LEU A 35 -3.60 12.24 -3.69
N GLU A 36 -3.51 12.77 -2.47
CA GLU A 36 -3.07 12.05 -1.29
C GLU A 36 -4.08 12.16 -0.14
N VAL A 37 -4.12 11.14 0.73
CA VAL A 37 -4.97 11.16 1.92
C VAL A 37 -4.40 12.11 2.98
N VAL A 38 -5.24 13.04 3.45
CA VAL A 38 -4.98 13.91 4.59
C VAL A 38 -5.56 13.30 5.85
N TYR A 39 -4.74 13.16 6.89
CA TYR A 39 -5.13 12.59 8.17
C TYR A 39 -5.32 13.64 9.26
N ASP A 40 -6.19 13.35 10.21
CA ASP A 40 -6.33 14.07 11.47
C ASP A 40 -5.30 13.61 12.50
N TYR A 41 -4.08 14.11 12.38
CA TYR A 41 -3.00 13.72 13.30
C TYR A 41 -3.26 14.10 14.76
N ASP A 42 -4.03 15.16 15.03
CA ASP A 42 -4.38 15.55 16.40
C ASP A 42 -5.33 14.54 17.02
N ARG A 43 -6.29 14.03 16.23
CA ARG A 43 -7.15 12.91 16.64
C ARG A 43 -6.36 11.62 16.79
N ILE A 44 -5.50 11.28 15.83
CA ILE A 44 -4.67 10.07 15.86
C ILE A 44 -3.78 10.08 17.11
N LYS A 45 -3.14 11.20 17.44
CA LYS A 45 -2.27 11.33 18.62
C LYS A 45 -2.98 11.02 19.94
N LYS A 46 -4.28 11.31 20.02
CA LYS A 46 -5.11 11.00 21.20
C LYS A 46 -5.54 9.53 21.25
N ALA A 47 -5.70 8.89 20.09
CA ALA A 47 -6.21 7.53 19.97
C ALA A 47 -5.11 6.46 19.94
N LEU A 48 -3.97 6.74 19.33
CA LEU A 48 -2.93 5.76 19.02
C LEU A 48 -1.76 5.85 20.02
N THR A 49 -1.52 4.76 20.74
CA THR A 49 -0.37 4.62 21.65
C THR A 49 0.42 3.35 21.34
N LYS A 50 1.68 3.29 21.78
CA LYS A 50 2.50 2.07 21.66
C LYS A 50 1.83 0.84 22.25
N LYS A 51 1.31 0.98 23.47
CA LYS A 51 0.59 -0.09 24.19
C LYS A 51 -0.62 -0.60 23.40
N LEU A 52 -1.37 0.30 22.74
CA LEU A 52 -2.51 -0.08 21.91
C LEU A 52 -2.09 -0.79 20.63
N ILE A 53 -0.99 -0.37 20.00
CA ILE A 53 -0.41 -1.05 18.84
C ILE A 53 0.02 -2.47 19.24
N GLU A 54 0.76 -2.59 20.34
CA GLU A 54 1.30 -3.84 20.87
C GLU A 54 0.19 -4.81 21.31
N SER A 55 -0.96 -4.32 21.78
CA SER A 55 -2.09 -5.17 22.19
C SER A 55 -2.88 -5.78 21.03
N ARG A 56 -2.67 -5.32 19.80
CA ARG A 56 -3.35 -5.83 18.60
C ARG A 56 -2.59 -6.98 17.96
N PRO A 57 -3.25 -7.83 17.14
CA PRO A 57 -2.57 -8.86 16.37
C PRO A 57 -1.39 -8.34 15.55
N GLN A 58 -0.38 -9.19 15.37
CA GLN A 58 0.82 -8.93 14.58
C GLN A 58 0.50 -8.91 13.08
N THR A 59 -0.10 -7.82 12.63
CA THR A 59 -0.53 -7.57 11.23
C THR A 59 -0.34 -6.09 10.93
N MET A 60 -0.37 -5.68 9.67
CA MET A 60 -0.30 -4.26 9.30
C MET A 60 -1.47 -3.43 9.88
N TRP A 61 -2.59 -4.08 10.20
CA TRP A 61 -3.80 -3.43 10.69
C TRP A 61 -3.71 -2.95 12.13
N ARG A 62 -2.62 -3.30 12.83
CA ARG A 62 -2.35 -2.71 14.14
C ARG A 62 -2.07 -1.21 14.10
N TYR A 63 -1.79 -0.66 12.91
CA TYR A 63 -1.61 0.78 12.65
C TYR A 63 -2.81 1.43 11.93
N ARG A 64 -4.02 0.84 12.01
CA ARG A 64 -5.17 1.25 11.17
C ARG A 64 -5.54 2.73 11.23
N GLU A 65 -5.27 3.44 12.32
CA GLU A 65 -5.50 4.88 12.46
C GLU A 65 -4.65 5.72 11.49
N LEU A 66 -3.52 5.17 11.06
CA LEU A 66 -2.60 5.74 10.09
C LEU A 66 -2.78 5.15 8.68
N LEU A 67 -3.80 4.31 8.48
CA LEU A 67 -4.14 3.74 7.17
C LEU A 67 -5.51 4.25 6.75
N PRO A 68 -5.79 4.37 5.44
CA PRO A 68 -6.98 5.08 5.00
C PRO A 68 -8.20 4.15 4.89
N VAL A 69 -8.63 3.67 6.06
CA VAL A 69 -9.87 2.92 6.27
C VAL A 69 -10.73 3.70 7.26
N ALA A 70 -12.03 3.80 7.00
CA ALA A 70 -12.96 4.54 7.86
C ALA A 70 -13.47 3.69 9.04
N GLY A 71 -13.43 2.37 8.93
CA GLY A 71 -13.77 1.44 10.01
C GLY A 71 -12.72 0.36 10.23
N GLU A 72 -13.16 -0.78 10.74
CA GLU A 72 -12.31 -1.96 10.85
C GLU A 72 -11.98 -2.52 9.45
N PRO A 73 -10.75 -3.00 9.23
CA PRO A 73 -10.34 -3.56 7.95
C PRO A 73 -11.20 -4.77 7.58
N THR A 74 -11.42 -4.97 6.29
CA THR A 74 -12.32 -6.04 5.80
C THR A 74 -11.63 -7.02 4.86
N VAL A 75 -10.37 -6.77 4.50
CA VAL A 75 -9.55 -7.57 3.58
C VAL A 75 -8.13 -7.65 4.12
N GLY A 76 -7.44 -8.76 3.89
CA GLY A 76 -6.01 -8.86 4.19
C GLY A 76 -5.68 -8.97 5.68
N PHE A 77 -6.48 -9.69 6.45
CA PHE A 77 -6.33 -9.79 7.91
C PHE A 77 -4.99 -10.35 8.40
N GLN A 78 -4.24 -11.07 7.55
CA GLN A 78 -2.95 -11.68 7.89
C GLN A 78 -1.75 -10.91 7.30
N VAL A 79 -2.01 -9.80 6.62
CA VAL A 79 -1.00 -9.08 5.85
C VAL A 79 -0.08 -8.29 6.78
N GLY A 80 1.19 -8.25 6.44
CA GLY A 80 2.20 -7.48 7.15
C GLY A 80 2.78 -8.19 8.36
N TYR A 81 3.33 -7.40 9.27
CA TYR A 81 4.20 -7.80 10.37
C TYR A 81 5.27 -8.83 9.99
N THR A 82 5.85 -8.63 8.80
CA THR A 82 6.82 -9.58 8.23
C THR A 82 8.13 -9.58 9.00
N PRO A 83 8.97 -10.63 8.90
CA PRO A 83 10.22 -10.70 9.63
C PRO A 83 11.17 -9.53 9.32
N LEU A 84 11.79 -8.98 10.37
CA LEU A 84 12.94 -8.10 10.28
C LEU A 84 14.18 -8.87 10.73
N VAL A 85 14.97 -9.33 9.78
CA VAL A 85 16.05 -10.31 10.01
C VAL A 85 17.37 -9.58 10.20
N LYS A 86 18.05 -9.79 11.32
CA LYS A 86 19.40 -9.28 11.54
C LYS A 86 20.39 -10.02 10.64
N ALA A 87 21.22 -9.27 9.91
CA ALA A 87 22.12 -9.80 8.89
C ALA A 87 23.60 -9.62 9.27
N ASP A 88 24.02 -10.20 10.40
CA ASP A 88 25.36 -9.97 10.99
C ASP A 88 26.52 -10.32 10.04
N ARG A 89 26.41 -11.45 9.30
CA ARG A 89 27.44 -11.87 8.33
C ARG A 89 27.57 -10.88 7.16
N LEU A 90 26.44 -10.36 6.68
CA LEU A 90 26.42 -9.38 5.59
C LEU A 90 26.93 -8.02 6.08
N ALA A 91 26.56 -7.60 7.30
CA ALA A 91 27.11 -6.40 7.94
C ALA A 91 28.64 -6.46 8.01
N LYS A 92 29.20 -7.59 8.50
CA LYS A 92 30.64 -7.83 8.54
C LYS A 92 31.29 -7.77 7.16
N ARG A 93 30.65 -8.36 6.14
CA ARG A 93 31.16 -8.36 4.76
C ARG A 93 31.21 -6.95 4.16
N LEU A 94 30.25 -6.10 4.49
CA LEU A 94 30.15 -4.72 4.01
C LEU A 94 30.95 -3.72 4.87
N GLY A 95 31.53 -4.15 6.00
CA GLY A 95 32.26 -3.27 6.91
C GLY A 95 31.37 -2.28 7.67
N ILE A 96 30.09 -2.61 7.87
CA ILE A 96 29.13 -1.76 8.60
C ILE A 96 28.76 -2.36 9.96
N ARG A 97 28.41 -1.50 10.90
CA ARG A 97 28.14 -1.88 12.30
C ARG A 97 26.95 -2.83 12.44
N GLU A 98 25.88 -2.59 11.69
CA GLU A 98 24.59 -3.25 11.91
C GLU A 98 23.77 -3.23 10.62
N LEU A 99 23.12 -4.35 10.29
CA LEU A 99 22.27 -4.48 9.11
C LEU A 99 21.06 -5.36 9.44
N TRP A 100 19.90 -4.95 8.92
CA TRP A 100 18.64 -5.67 9.02
C TRP A 100 18.00 -5.78 7.64
N VAL A 101 17.29 -6.88 7.38
CA VAL A 101 16.55 -7.13 6.14
C VAL A 101 15.07 -7.29 6.48
N LYS A 102 14.24 -6.37 5.99
CA LYS A 102 12.79 -6.47 6.09
C LYS A 102 12.27 -7.38 4.99
N ASN A 103 11.83 -8.59 5.36
CA ASN A 103 11.53 -9.64 4.39
C ASN A 103 10.03 -9.70 4.04
N ASP A 104 9.60 -8.93 3.05
CA ASP A 104 8.23 -8.99 2.53
C ASP A 104 7.98 -10.11 1.50
N THR A 105 8.98 -10.97 1.23
CA THR A 105 8.79 -12.16 0.38
C THR A 105 8.02 -13.29 1.06
N VAL A 106 7.71 -13.13 2.35
CA VAL A 106 6.86 -14.05 3.13
C VAL A 106 5.56 -13.38 3.56
N ASN A 107 5.19 -12.27 2.92
CA ASN A 107 3.93 -11.60 3.20
C ASN A 107 2.77 -12.44 2.67
N TYR A 108 1.69 -12.55 3.44
CA TYR A 108 0.52 -13.32 3.01
C TYR A 108 -0.51 -12.38 2.36
N PRO A 109 -1.26 -12.85 1.35
CA PRO A 109 -1.27 -14.22 0.84
C PRO A 109 -0.29 -14.50 -0.32
N THR A 110 0.35 -13.49 -0.93
CA THR A 110 1.01 -13.65 -2.24
C THR A 110 2.52 -13.54 -2.25
N LEU A 111 3.15 -13.55 -1.07
CA LEU A 111 4.60 -13.53 -0.91
C LEU A 111 5.21 -12.22 -1.45
N SER A 112 4.48 -11.12 -1.29
CA SER A 112 4.85 -9.82 -1.87
C SER A 112 4.41 -8.65 -1.02
N PHE A 113 5.20 -7.57 -1.03
CA PHE A 113 4.81 -6.29 -0.41
C PHE A 113 3.52 -5.70 -1.02
N LYS A 114 3.11 -6.16 -2.21
CA LYS A 114 1.87 -5.75 -2.86
C LYS A 114 0.63 -6.09 -2.03
N ASP A 115 0.72 -7.10 -1.19
CA ASP A 115 -0.38 -7.45 -0.28
C ASP A 115 -0.76 -6.30 0.64
N ARG A 116 0.20 -5.48 1.09
CA ARG A 116 -0.06 -4.33 1.97
C ARG A 116 -0.95 -3.28 1.32
N VAL A 117 -0.57 -2.90 0.10
CA VAL A 117 -1.23 -1.82 -0.64
C VAL A 117 -2.58 -2.27 -1.20
N VAL A 118 -2.70 -3.55 -1.60
CA VAL A 118 -3.97 -4.14 -2.04
C VAL A 118 -4.95 -4.29 -0.88
N SER A 119 -4.51 -4.73 0.30
CA SER A 119 -5.39 -4.89 1.47
C SER A 119 -6.06 -3.59 1.90
N VAL A 120 -5.31 -2.49 1.85
CA VAL A 120 -5.84 -1.14 2.07
C VAL A 120 -6.82 -0.75 0.97
N ALA A 121 -6.42 -0.88 -0.30
CA ALA A 121 -7.26 -0.50 -1.43
C ALA A 121 -8.60 -1.25 -1.40
N LEU A 122 -8.59 -2.57 -1.19
CA LEU A 122 -9.79 -3.39 -1.24
C LEU A 122 -10.68 -3.18 -0.01
N SER A 123 -10.09 -2.98 1.18
CA SER A 123 -10.88 -2.61 2.36
C SER A 123 -11.60 -1.29 2.13
N ARG A 124 -10.91 -0.28 1.56
CA ARG A 124 -11.53 1.00 1.21
C ARG A 124 -12.56 0.87 0.09
N SER A 125 -12.30 0.03 -0.92
CA SER A 125 -13.26 -0.25 -1.99
C SER A 125 -14.58 -0.80 -1.44
N ARG A 126 -14.53 -1.70 -0.46
CA ARG A 126 -15.74 -2.22 0.19
C ARG A 126 -16.50 -1.14 0.96
N GLU A 127 -15.79 -0.27 1.69
CA GLU A 127 -16.41 0.87 2.39
C GLU A 127 -17.11 1.83 1.44
N LEU A 128 -16.57 2.01 0.23
CA LEU A 128 -17.15 2.84 -0.83
C LEU A 128 -18.24 2.12 -1.65
N GLY A 129 -18.57 0.86 -1.31
CA GLY A 129 -19.65 0.11 -1.94
C GLY A 129 -19.28 -0.61 -3.24
N PHE A 130 -18.00 -0.68 -3.61
CA PHE A 130 -17.55 -1.41 -4.79
C PHE A 130 -17.69 -2.93 -4.59
N LYS A 131 -18.24 -3.61 -5.61
CA LYS A 131 -18.33 -5.07 -5.68
C LYS A 131 -17.25 -5.69 -6.59
N THR A 132 -16.79 -4.90 -7.55
CA THR A 132 -15.81 -5.30 -8.56
C THR A 132 -14.52 -4.50 -8.37
N VAL A 133 -13.42 -5.22 -8.24
CA VAL A 133 -12.06 -4.68 -8.12
C VAL A 133 -11.23 -5.10 -9.32
N ALA A 134 -10.32 -4.24 -9.73
CA ALA A 134 -9.52 -4.49 -10.91
C ALA A 134 -8.10 -3.93 -10.81
N CYS A 135 -7.22 -4.43 -11.66
CA CYS A 135 -5.93 -3.80 -11.90
C CYS A 135 -5.43 -4.02 -13.33
N ALA A 136 -4.62 -3.07 -13.81
CA ALA A 136 -3.78 -3.25 -14.99
C ALA A 136 -2.37 -3.67 -14.53
N SER A 137 -2.06 -4.95 -14.57
CA SER A 137 -0.75 -5.45 -14.14
C SER A 137 -0.51 -6.89 -14.59
N THR A 138 0.76 -7.21 -14.84
CA THR A 138 1.22 -8.54 -15.30
C THR A 138 2.02 -9.31 -14.23
N GLY A 139 2.09 -8.80 -13.00
CA GLY A 139 2.99 -9.33 -11.96
C GLY A 139 2.39 -9.31 -10.56
N ASN A 140 3.21 -9.03 -9.55
CA ASN A 140 2.84 -9.16 -8.14
C ASN A 140 1.56 -8.40 -7.72
N LEU A 141 1.23 -7.29 -8.39
CA LEU A 141 -0.01 -6.57 -8.12
C LEU A 141 -1.24 -7.38 -8.57
N ALA A 142 -1.21 -7.95 -9.78
CA ALA A 142 -2.29 -8.79 -10.28
C ALA A 142 -2.55 -10.01 -9.41
N ASN A 143 -1.47 -10.68 -8.98
CA ASN A 143 -1.57 -11.80 -8.05
C ASN A 143 -2.21 -11.38 -6.72
N SER A 144 -1.72 -10.28 -6.14
CA SER A 144 -2.22 -9.76 -4.86
C SER A 144 -3.68 -9.33 -4.93
N VAL A 145 -4.11 -8.66 -6.01
CA VAL A 145 -5.52 -8.30 -6.23
C VAL A 145 -6.38 -9.55 -6.35
N ALA A 146 -5.99 -10.52 -7.17
CA ALA A 146 -6.72 -11.76 -7.35
C ALA A 146 -6.90 -12.52 -6.02
N ALA A 147 -5.82 -12.74 -5.27
CA ALA A 147 -5.85 -13.48 -4.01
C ALA A 147 -6.67 -12.76 -2.92
N ASN A 148 -6.45 -11.46 -2.72
CA ASN A 148 -7.17 -10.70 -1.69
C ASN A 148 -8.65 -10.54 -2.05
N ALA A 149 -8.99 -10.32 -3.33
CA ALA A 149 -10.37 -10.25 -3.76
C ALA A 149 -11.12 -11.58 -3.56
N ALA A 150 -10.48 -12.70 -3.93
CA ALA A 150 -11.03 -14.03 -3.70
C ALA A 150 -11.29 -14.28 -2.20
N SER A 151 -10.33 -13.93 -1.33
CA SER A 151 -10.49 -14.06 0.13
C SER A 151 -11.63 -13.22 0.71
N ALA A 152 -12.01 -12.14 0.02
CA ALA A 152 -13.01 -11.17 0.46
C ALA A 152 -14.38 -11.32 -0.24
N GLY A 153 -14.50 -12.29 -1.17
CA GLY A 153 -15.71 -12.46 -1.98
C GLY A 153 -15.99 -11.31 -2.95
N LEU A 154 -14.93 -10.62 -3.42
CA LEU A 154 -15.03 -9.56 -4.42
C LEU A 154 -14.80 -10.12 -5.81
N GLU A 155 -15.51 -9.57 -6.79
CA GLU A 155 -15.28 -9.90 -8.19
C GLU A 155 -13.99 -9.23 -8.66
N ALA A 156 -13.06 -10.00 -9.23
CA ALA A 156 -11.73 -9.51 -9.60
C ALA A 156 -11.50 -9.56 -11.11
N TYR A 157 -10.99 -8.46 -11.68
CA TYR A 157 -10.53 -8.40 -13.07
C TYR A 157 -9.05 -8.00 -13.16
N VAL A 158 -8.30 -8.74 -13.95
CA VAL A 158 -6.88 -8.48 -14.21
C VAL A 158 -6.70 -8.22 -15.69
N PHE A 159 -6.31 -6.99 -16.04
CA PHE A 159 -6.06 -6.59 -17.42
C PHE A 159 -4.57 -6.70 -17.74
N ILE A 160 -4.26 -7.45 -18.80
CA ILE A 160 -2.89 -7.71 -19.26
C ILE A 160 -2.78 -7.54 -20.78
N PRO A 161 -1.58 -7.24 -21.31
CA PRO A 161 -1.31 -7.44 -22.73
C PRO A 161 -1.58 -8.89 -23.16
N SER A 162 -2.11 -9.10 -24.36
CA SER A 162 -2.49 -10.44 -24.86
C SER A 162 -1.31 -11.39 -25.13
N ASP A 163 -0.09 -10.86 -25.19
CA ASP A 163 1.15 -11.56 -25.51
C ASP A 163 1.98 -11.93 -24.26
N LEU A 164 1.39 -11.87 -23.06
CA LEU A 164 2.07 -12.17 -21.81
C LEU A 164 2.41 -13.67 -21.66
N GLU A 165 3.59 -13.95 -21.08
CA GLU A 165 4.02 -15.30 -20.71
C GLU A 165 2.99 -16.04 -19.84
N HIS A 166 2.70 -17.30 -20.20
CA HIS A 166 1.68 -18.11 -19.54
C HIS A 166 1.87 -18.26 -18.03
N SER A 167 3.12 -18.39 -17.56
CA SER A 167 3.44 -18.54 -16.13
C SER A 167 2.97 -17.35 -15.29
N LYS A 168 2.99 -16.13 -15.83
CA LYS A 168 2.50 -14.93 -15.14
C LYS A 168 0.98 -14.89 -15.06
N ILE A 169 0.29 -15.47 -16.05
CA ILE A 169 -1.17 -15.55 -16.12
C ILE A 169 -1.71 -16.55 -15.09
N VAL A 170 -1.09 -17.74 -14.99
CA VAL A 170 -1.51 -18.82 -14.09
C VAL A 170 -1.59 -18.35 -12.64
N ASN A 171 -0.64 -17.55 -12.17
CA ASN A 171 -0.61 -17.04 -10.80
C ASN A 171 -1.87 -16.24 -10.42
N SER A 172 -2.49 -15.52 -11.36
CA SER A 172 -3.75 -14.81 -11.11
C SER A 172 -4.97 -15.72 -11.29
N LEU A 173 -4.94 -16.65 -12.26
CA LEU A 173 -6.07 -17.54 -12.55
C LEU A 173 -6.38 -18.52 -11.41
N VAL A 174 -5.38 -18.97 -10.64
CA VAL A 174 -5.60 -19.90 -9.52
C VAL A 174 -6.51 -19.34 -8.43
N TYR A 175 -6.67 -18.01 -8.36
CA TYR A 175 -7.59 -17.33 -7.44
C TYR A 175 -8.94 -16.99 -8.08
N ALA A 176 -9.26 -17.57 -9.24
CA ALA A 176 -10.50 -17.35 -9.99
C ALA A 176 -10.76 -15.89 -10.40
N ALA A 177 -9.70 -15.09 -10.59
CA ALA A 177 -9.84 -13.76 -11.17
C ALA A 177 -10.14 -13.85 -12.68
N ASN A 178 -10.98 -12.95 -13.17
CA ASN A 178 -11.22 -12.77 -14.60
C ASN A 178 -10.00 -12.10 -15.25
N VAL A 179 -9.16 -12.88 -15.92
CA VAL A 179 -7.99 -12.34 -16.64
C VAL A 179 -8.40 -11.97 -18.07
N VAL A 180 -8.26 -10.69 -18.42
CA VAL A 180 -8.64 -10.12 -19.71
C VAL A 180 -7.39 -9.71 -20.47
N GLY A 181 -7.11 -10.43 -21.56
CA GLY A 181 -6.04 -10.09 -22.50
C GLY A 181 -6.46 -8.96 -23.44
N ILE A 182 -5.67 -7.89 -23.49
CA ILE A 182 -5.89 -6.72 -24.34
C ILE A 182 -4.85 -6.70 -25.45
N LYS A 183 -5.30 -6.56 -26.69
CA LYS A 183 -4.42 -6.33 -27.85
C LYS A 183 -3.99 -4.88 -27.85
N GLY A 184 -2.81 -4.62 -27.29
CA GLY A 184 -2.25 -3.27 -27.21
C GLY A 184 -1.04 -3.21 -26.27
N HIS A 185 -0.31 -2.11 -26.32
CA HIS A 185 0.81 -1.86 -25.42
C HIS A 185 0.33 -1.40 -24.04
N TYR A 186 1.24 -1.38 -23.05
CA TYR A 186 0.92 -1.10 -21.65
C TYR A 186 0.11 0.19 -21.42
N ASP A 187 0.40 1.25 -22.17
CA ASP A 187 -0.31 2.53 -22.04
C ASP A 187 -1.76 2.45 -22.55
N GLU A 188 -2.02 1.69 -23.61
CA GLU A 188 -3.36 1.46 -24.14
C GLU A 188 -4.21 0.66 -23.15
N VAL A 189 -3.61 -0.34 -22.48
CA VAL A 189 -4.26 -1.09 -21.41
C VAL A 189 -4.64 -0.17 -20.24
N ASN A 190 -3.73 0.71 -19.80
CA ASN A 190 -4.02 1.64 -18.71
C ASN A 190 -5.10 2.67 -19.08
N ARG A 191 -5.08 3.18 -20.33
CA ARG A 191 -6.13 4.07 -20.83
C ARG A 191 -7.49 3.40 -20.81
N LEU A 192 -7.60 2.17 -21.33
CA LEU A 192 -8.84 1.41 -21.27
C LEU A 192 -9.33 1.21 -19.84
N CYS A 193 -8.43 0.89 -18.91
CA CYS A 193 -8.77 0.72 -17.50
C CYS A 193 -9.32 2.02 -16.87
N ALA A 194 -8.78 3.19 -17.24
CA ALA A 194 -9.30 4.48 -16.79
C ALA A 194 -10.71 4.73 -17.32
N GLU A 195 -10.98 4.39 -18.58
CA GLU A 195 -12.32 4.49 -19.20
C GLU A 195 -13.33 3.55 -18.52
N ILE A 196 -12.93 2.31 -18.21
CA ILE A 196 -13.78 1.35 -17.48
C ILE A 196 -14.10 1.88 -16.08
N ALA A 197 -13.09 2.39 -15.36
CA ALA A 197 -13.26 2.94 -14.02
C ALA A 197 -14.29 4.08 -14.00
N GLY A 198 -14.27 4.97 -15.00
CA GLY A 198 -15.19 6.09 -15.12
C GLY A 198 -16.62 5.71 -15.52
N LYS A 199 -16.83 4.53 -16.11
CA LYS A 199 -18.14 4.14 -16.69
C LYS A 199 -18.88 3.06 -15.89
N TYR A 200 -18.18 2.09 -15.33
CA TYR A 200 -18.81 0.89 -14.76
C TYR A 200 -18.79 0.83 -13.23
N GLY A 201 -18.28 1.87 -12.56
CA GLY A 201 -18.21 1.89 -11.10
C GLY A 201 -17.30 0.78 -10.57
N TRP A 202 -16.15 0.57 -11.20
CA TRP A 202 -15.15 -0.43 -10.79
C TRP A 202 -14.03 0.22 -9.98
N ALA A 203 -13.54 -0.48 -8.96
CA ALA A 203 -12.40 -0.04 -8.18
C ALA A 203 -11.09 -0.56 -8.79
N PHE A 204 -10.43 0.27 -9.59
CA PHE A 204 -9.10 0.00 -10.10
C PHE A 204 -8.05 0.39 -9.07
N VAL A 205 -7.39 -0.63 -8.50
CA VAL A 205 -6.43 -0.51 -7.41
C VAL A 205 -5.28 0.45 -7.75
N ASN A 206 -4.79 0.42 -9.00
CA ASN A 206 -3.71 1.27 -9.50
C ASN A 206 -4.18 2.55 -10.21
N VAL A 207 -5.50 2.83 -10.28
CA VAL A 207 -6.08 4.00 -10.95
C VAL A 207 -6.88 4.84 -9.94
N ASN A 208 -8.20 4.69 -9.88
CA ASN A 208 -9.07 5.53 -9.04
C ASN A 208 -8.93 5.27 -7.53
N MET A 209 -8.37 4.13 -7.12
CA MET A 209 -8.06 3.84 -5.72
C MET A 209 -6.61 4.19 -5.32
N ARG A 210 -5.82 4.76 -6.24
CA ARG A 210 -4.37 4.99 -6.07
C ARG A 210 -4.01 5.80 -4.81
N PRO A 211 -4.75 6.86 -4.39
CA PRO A 211 -4.42 7.60 -3.17
C PRO A 211 -4.46 6.72 -1.92
N TYR A 212 -5.40 5.79 -1.86
CA TYR A 212 -5.56 4.85 -0.74
C TYR A 212 -4.54 3.72 -0.82
N TYR A 213 -4.41 3.11 -2.00
CA TYR A 213 -3.48 2.04 -2.30
C TYR A 213 -2.06 2.36 -1.82
N ALA A 214 -1.54 3.56 -2.17
CA ALA A 214 -0.16 3.91 -1.84
C ALA A 214 0.11 3.92 -0.32
N GLU A 215 -0.89 4.31 0.48
CA GLU A 215 -0.74 4.42 1.93
C GLU A 215 -0.51 3.07 2.63
N GLY A 216 -0.91 1.94 2.02
CA GLY A 216 -0.59 0.62 2.58
C GLY A 216 0.91 0.35 2.71
N SER A 217 1.74 0.99 1.87
CA SER A 217 3.20 0.87 1.94
C SER A 217 3.79 1.46 3.23
N LYS A 218 3.09 2.39 3.88
CA LYS A 218 3.55 2.99 5.15
C LYS A 218 3.69 1.96 6.26
N SER A 219 2.85 0.92 6.24
CA SER A 219 2.90 -0.17 7.23
C SER A 219 4.26 -0.84 7.33
N MET A 220 5.01 -0.92 6.23
CA MET A 220 6.37 -1.45 6.25
C MET A 220 7.29 -0.60 7.14
N GLY A 221 7.21 0.73 7.04
CA GLY A 221 8.00 1.65 7.85
C GLY A 221 7.61 1.62 9.33
N TYR A 222 6.31 1.52 9.63
CA TYR A 222 5.84 1.36 11.00
C TYR A 222 6.38 0.09 11.65
N GLU A 223 6.32 -1.04 10.92
CA GLU A 223 6.84 -2.31 11.40
C GLU A 223 8.34 -2.27 11.63
N ILE A 224 9.11 -1.68 10.70
CA ILE A 224 10.56 -1.52 10.87
C ILE A 224 10.85 -0.77 12.17
N ALA A 225 10.18 0.37 12.40
CA ALA A 225 10.40 1.17 13.59
C ALA A 225 9.96 0.45 14.88
N GLU A 226 8.82 -0.24 14.85
CA GLU A 226 8.32 -1.04 15.98
C GLU A 226 9.28 -2.19 16.31
N GLN A 227 9.65 -3.00 15.32
CA GLN A 227 10.50 -4.19 15.48
C GLN A 227 11.93 -3.84 15.89
N LEU A 228 12.40 -2.62 15.64
CA LEU A 228 13.67 -2.08 16.17
C LEU A 228 13.53 -1.46 17.57
N GLY A 229 12.42 -1.74 18.27
CA GLY A 229 12.17 -1.25 19.63
C GLY A 229 11.78 0.22 19.65
N TRP A 230 10.87 0.63 18.74
CA TRP A 230 10.41 2.00 18.57
C TRP A 230 11.52 2.99 18.19
N LYS A 231 12.39 2.57 17.26
CA LYS A 231 13.52 3.35 16.76
C LYS A 231 13.55 3.33 15.24
N VAL A 232 13.72 4.52 14.64
CA VAL A 232 13.91 4.65 13.19
C VAL A 232 15.39 4.35 12.86
N PRO A 233 15.70 3.51 11.86
CA PRO A 233 17.07 3.26 11.44
C PRO A 233 17.67 4.50 10.74
N GLN A 234 18.97 4.73 10.92
CA GLN A 234 19.69 5.86 10.30
C GLN A 234 19.66 5.80 8.76
N HIS A 235 19.70 4.60 8.20
CA HIS A 235 19.65 4.37 6.76
C HIS A 235 18.66 3.26 6.44
N THR A 236 17.74 3.52 5.52
CA THR A 236 16.84 2.51 4.93
C THR A 236 17.07 2.48 3.42
N VAL A 237 17.43 1.33 2.85
CA VAL A 237 17.63 1.17 1.41
C VAL A 237 16.43 0.41 0.83
N ILE A 238 15.81 0.97 -0.21
CA ILE A 238 14.59 0.43 -0.82
C ILE A 238 14.84 0.19 -2.32
N PRO A 239 14.75 -1.07 -2.78
CA PRO A 239 14.70 -1.36 -4.21
C PRO A 239 13.51 -0.65 -4.85
N MET A 240 13.73 0.09 -5.93
CA MET A 240 12.70 0.94 -6.51
C MET A 240 12.57 0.79 -8.02
N ALA A 241 11.32 0.79 -8.47
CA ALA A 241 10.94 1.09 -9.86
C ALA A 241 10.25 2.46 -9.88
N SER A 242 9.00 2.53 -9.40
CA SER A 242 8.23 3.78 -9.34
C SER A 242 8.55 4.70 -8.15
N GLY A 243 9.33 4.23 -7.17
CA GLY A 243 9.67 4.98 -5.95
C GLY A 243 8.55 5.13 -4.91
N SER A 244 7.34 4.62 -5.17
CA SER A 244 6.20 4.76 -4.24
C SER A 244 6.43 4.12 -2.86
N LEU A 245 7.17 3.01 -2.78
CA LEU A 245 7.46 2.38 -1.48
C LEU A 245 8.39 3.27 -0.64
N LEU A 246 9.39 3.88 -1.28
CA LEU A 246 10.35 4.77 -0.63
C LEU A 246 9.67 5.97 0.02
N THR A 247 8.81 6.66 -0.74
CA THR A 247 8.13 7.86 -0.24
C THR A 247 7.22 7.54 0.94
N LYS A 248 6.60 6.36 0.95
CA LYS A 248 5.66 5.94 2.00
C LYS A 248 6.36 5.38 3.23
N VAL A 249 7.51 4.72 3.09
CA VAL A 249 8.36 4.40 4.25
C VAL A 249 8.90 5.67 4.90
N HIS A 250 9.31 6.65 4.10
CA HIS A 250 9.72 7.96 4.64
C HIS A 250 8.57 8.64 5.40
N LYS A 251 7.38 8.72 4.79
CA LYS A 251 6.17 9.25 5.44
C LYS A 251 5.85 8.52 6.75
N ALA A 252 6.01 7.20 6.79
CA ALA A 252 5.77 6.42 8.01
C ALA A 252 6.67 6.84 9.18
N TYR A 253 7.96 7.06 8.93
CA TYR A 253 8.89 7.56 9.95
C TYR A 253 8.53 8.98 10.42
N GLN A 254 8.17 9.86 9.49
CA GLN A 254 7.71 11.22 9.81
C GLN A 254 6.43 11.20 10.67
N GLU A 255 5.46 10.35 10.35
CA GLU A 255 4.22 10.25 11.12
C GLU A 255 4.46 9.69 12.53
N PHE A 256 5.29 8.65 12.67
CA PHE A 256 5.67 8.15 14.00
C PHE A 256 6.40 9.19 14.86
N ALA A 257 7.29 9.99 14.25
CA ALA A 257 7.94 11.10 14.95
C ALA A 257 6.94 12.20 15.33
N LYS A 258 6.07 12.61 14.39
CA LYS A 258 5.02 13.62 14.60
C LYS A 258 4.05 13.24 15.73
N LEU A 259 3.72 11.96 15.85
CA LEU A 259 2.86 11.43 16.90
C LEU A 259 3.59 11.22 18.25
N GLY A 260 4.91 11.35 18.28
CA GLY A 260 5.73 11.08 19.47
C GLY A 260 5.87 9.58 19.79
N LEU A 261 5.56 8.69 18.84
CA LEU A 261 5.75 7.25 18.99
C LEU A 261 7.23 6.86 18.88
N VAL A 262 8.04 7.63 18.17
CA VAL A 262 9.49 7.47 18.13
C VAL A 262 10.16 8.80 18.41
N LYS A 263 11.40 8.76 18.91
CA LYS A 263 12.21 9.97 19.05
C LYS A 263 12.61 10.44 17.64
N GLU A 264 12.41 11.73 17.38
CA GLU A 264 12.90 12.34 16.14
C GLU A 264 14.44 12.32 16.13
N THR A 265 14.99 11.67 15.12
CA THR A 265 16.43 11.48 14.91
C THR A 265 16.72 11.62 13.42
N PRO A 266 17.92 12.02 12.98
CA PRO A 266 18.22 12.03 11.56
C PRO A 266 18.11 10.64 10.93
N TRP A 267 17.34 10.52 9.85
CA TRP A 267 17.24 9.30 9.04
C TRP A 267 17.37 9.63 7.55
N HIS A 268 17.83 8.66 6.78
CA HIS A 268 17.92 8.75 5.32
C HIS A 268 17.26 7.53 4.69
N VAL A 269 16.43 7.77 3.67
CA VAL A 269 15.81 6.71 2.87
C VAL A 269 16.38 6.77 1.47
N HIS A 270 17.06 5.70 1.07
CA HIS A 270 17.81 5.58 -0.18
C HIS A 270 17.03 4.70 -1.16
N GLY A 271 17.05 5.10 -2.43
CA GLY A 271 16.50 4.32 -3.53
C GLY A 271 17.59 3.54 -4.26
N ALA A 272 17.34 2.27 -4.58
CA ALA A 272 18.23 1.44 -5.39
C ALA A 272 17.51 1.01 -6.67
N GLN A 273 18.08 1.35 -7.84
CA GLN A 273 17.53 1.04 -9.17
C GLN A 273 18.50 0.15 -9.96
N ALA A 274 17.95 -0.62 -10.91
CA ALA A 274 18.76 -1.28 -11.92
C ALA A 274 19.39 -0.23 -12.86
N THR A 275 20.49 -0.57 -13.52
CA THR A 275 21.23 0.34 -14.41
C THR A 275 20.49 0.66 -15.72
N GLY A 276 19.53 -0.17 -16.13
CA GLY A 276 18.77 -0.04 -17.39
C GLY A 276 18.14 -1.36 -17.77
#